data_AF-A0A068BH89-F1
#
_entry.id   AF-A0A068BH89-F1
#
_cell.length_a   1.000
_cell.length_b   1.000
_cell.length_c   1.000
_cell.angle_alpha   90.00
_cell.angle_beta   90.00
_cell.angle_gamma   90.00
#
_symmetry.space_group_name_H-M   'P 1'
#
loop_
_entity.id
_entity.type
_entity.pdbx_description
1 polymer ?
#
loop_
_entity_poly.entity_id
_entity_poly.type
_entity_poly.pdbx_seq_one_letter_code
_entity_poly.pdbx_strand_id
1 'polypeptide(L)'
;VNLIIAMERLKAGQSESVLSTSFTDENLLNIMMENIVEEHIVCERSSSPPNQFSRTGVHTCNITDSQKRNFILVQNSMELTP
;
A
#
# COMPACT_ATOMS: atom_id res chain seq x y z
N VAL A 1 3.71 9.48 3.89
CA VAL A 1 4.57 10.37 4.69
C VAL A 1 4.86 11.60 3.83
N ASN A 2 4.61 12.82 4.32
CA ASN A 2 4.72 14.05 3.51
C ASN A 2 6.11 14.67 3.69
N LEU A 3 6.82 14.94 2.60
CA LEU A 3 8.21 15.44 2.58
C LEU A 3 8.39 16.71 3.44
N ILE A 4 7.41 17.60 3.41
CA ILE A 4 7.41 18.84 4.19
C ILE A 4 7.45 18.55 5.70
N ILE A 5 6.66 17.56 6.15
CA ILE A 5 6.58 17.19 7.56
C ILE A 5 7.89 16.53 8.02
N ALA A 6 8.52 15.73 7.16
CA ALA A 6 9.80 15.09 7.46
C ALA A 6 10.94 16.13 7.61
N MET A 7 11.00 17.13 6.73
CA MET A 7 12.02 18.19 6.79
C MET A 7 11.87 19.08 8.03
N GLU A 8 10.64 19.41 8.45
CA GLU A 8 10.42 20.23 9.65
C GLU A 8 10.82 19.49 10.93
N ARG A 9 10.60 18.18 11.02
CA ARG A 9 11.05 17.35 12.16
C ARG A 9 12.58 17.31 12.29
N LEU A 10 13.27 17.15 11.15
CA LEU A 10 14.73 17.20 11.07
C LEU A 10 15.30 18.56 11.49
N LYS A 11 14.73 19.66 10.98
CA LYS A 11 15.14 21.02 11.37
C LYS A 11 14.94 21.31 12.86
N ALA A 12 13.87 20.76 13.45
CA ALA A 12 13.55 20.93 14.86
C ALA A 12 14.44 20.10 15.79
N GLY A 13 15.38 19.30 15.26
CA GLY A 13 16.22 18.39 16.05
C GLY A 13 15.42 17.29 16.75
N GLN A 14 14.14 17.10 16.38
CA GLN A 14 13.29 16.04 16.88
C GLN A 14 13.47 14.81 15.97
N SER A 15 14.64 14.19 16.02
CA SER A 15 14.79 12.83 15.51
C SER A 15 14.13 11.91 16.54
N GLU A 16 12.93 11.42 16.21
CA GLU A 16 12.32 10.32 16.98
C GLU A 16 13.17 9.08 16.69
N SER A 17 13.59 8.36 17.74
CA SER A 17 14.34 7.12 17.53
C SER A 17 13.44 6.11 16.82
N VAL A 18 13.61 5.95 15.51
CA VAL A 18 12.90 4.92 14.75
C VAL A 18 13.31 3.57 15.34
N LEU A 19 12.35 2.88 15.95
CA LEU A 19 12.55 1.64 16.70
C LEU A 19 12.93 0.42 15.83
N SER A 20 13.56 0.58 14.65
CA SER A 20 14.11 -0.53 13.86
C SER A 20 14.98 -0.11 12.67
N THR A 21 16.07 -0.86 12.50
CA THR A 21 17.18 -0.76 11.52
C THR A 21 18.07 0.47 11.71
N SER A 22 19.38 0.29 11.56
CA SER A 22 20.47 1.23 11.89
C SER A 22 20.53 2.49 11.02
N PHE A 23 19.38 3.03 10.65
CA PHE A 23 19.22 4.06 9.65
C PHE A 23 18.44 5.22 10.27
N THR A 24 19.10 6.36 10.45
CA THR A 24 18.52 7.56 11.06
C THR A 24 17.82 8.43 10.01
N ASP A 25 17.03 9.41 10.46
CA ASP A 25 16.32 10.34 9.57
C ASP A 25 17.30 11.14 8.68
N GLU A 26 18.52 11.42 9.18
CA GLU A 26 19.57 12.07 8.41
C GLU A 26 20.04 11.20 7.23
N ASN A 27 20.11 9.88 7.43
CA ASN A 27 20.45 8.98 6.34
C ASN A 27 19.36 9.00 5.27
N LEU A 28 18.08 9.08 5.66
CA LEU A 28 16.96 9.18 4.72
C LEU A 28 17.01 10.48 3.92
N LEU A 29 17.35 11.58 4.60
CA LEU A 29 17.51 12.89 3.98
C LEU A 29 18.64 12.89 2.95
N ASN A 30 19.79 12.28 3.26
CA ASN A 30 20.89 12.15 2.32
C ASN A 30 20.45 11.38 1.06
N ILE A 31 19.73 10.26 1.21
CA ILE A 31 19.19 9.53 0.05
C ILE A 31 18.22 10.40 -0.75
N MET A 32 17.30 11.12 -0.10
CA MET A 32 16.34 11.98 -0.80
C MET A 32 17.02 13.14 -1.53
N MET A 33 18.07 13.74 -0.94
CA MET A 33 18.85 14.82 -1.52
C MET A 33 19.73 14.36 -2.69
N GLU A 34 20.36 13.19 -2.57
CA GLU A 34 21.12 12.56 -3.66
C GLU A 34 20.22 12.27 -4.87
N ASN A 35 18.95 11.93 -4.65
CA ASN A 35 17.96 11.69 -5.71
C ASN A 35 17.26 12.97 -6.23
N ILE A 36 17.48 14.14 -5.60
CA ILE A 36 16.82 15.40 -6.01
C ILE A 36 17.55 16.12 -7.15
N VAL A 37 18.83 15.79 -7.40
CA VAL A 37 19.70 16.46 -8.40
C VAL A 37 19.84 15.67 -9.71
N GLU A 38 18.80 14.94 -10.11
CA GLU A 38 18.67 14.49 -11.50
C GLU A 38 17.37 15.02 -12.08
N GLU A 39 17.41 16.28 -12.51
CA GLU A 39 16.38 16.89 -13.36
C GLU A 39 16.40 16.21 -14.73
N HIS A 40 15.89 14.99 -14.80
CA HIS A 40 15.55 14.34 -16.06
C HIS A 40 14.05 14.40 -16.21
N ILE A 41 13.54 15.48 -16.81
CA ILE A 41 12.18 15.67 -17.36
C ILE A 41 11.20 14.66 -16.76
N VAL A 42 10.64 14.96 -15.59
CA VAL A 42 9.55 14.16 -15.02
C VAL A 42 8.32 14.44 -15.85
N CYS A 43 8.18 13.76 -16.99
CA CYS A 43 6.93 13.68 -17.70
C CYS A 43 5.92 13.04 -16.74
N GLU A 44 4.86 13.77 -16.41
CA GLU A 44 3.69 13.23 -15.73
C GLU A 44 3.26 11.95 -16.46
N ARG A 45 3.53 10.80 -15.85
CA ARG A 45 2.93 9.53 -16.28
C ARG A 45 1.67 9.36 -15.47
N SER A 46 0.54 9.76 -16.04
CA SER A 46 -0.74 9.20 -15.63
C SER A 46 -0.63 7.68 -15.73
N SER A 47 -1.01 6.93 -14.69
CA SER A 47 -1.32 5.51 -14.90
C SER A 47 -2.34 5.47 -16.03
N SER A 48 -2.07 4.76 -17.12
CA SER A 48 -3.14 4.38 -18.05
C SER A 48 -4.30 3.91 -17.19
N PRO A 49 -5.54 4.39 -17.37
CA PRO A 49 -6.67 3.89 -16.60
C PRO A 49 -6.54 2.37 -16.60
N PRO A 50 -6.48 1.71 -15.42
CA PRO A 50 -6.31 0.27 -15.40
C PRO A 50 -7.40 -0.26 -16.30
N ASN A 51 -7.03 -1.10 -17.28
CA ASN A 51 -7.97 -1.73 -18.22
C ASN A 51 -9.23 -2.04 -17.43
N GLN A 52 -10.32 -1.30 -17.70
CA GLN A 52 -11.50 -1.33 -16.85
C GLN A 52 -11.89 -2.79 -16.72
N PHE A 53 -11.88 -3.31 -15.50
CA PHE A 53 -12.22 -4.70 -15.25
C PHE A 53 -13.60 -4.94 -15.88
N SER A 54 -13.64 -5.80 -16.89
CA SER A 54 -14.89 -6.16 -17.56
C SER A 54 -15.29 -7.55 -17.12
N ARG A 55 -16.57 -7.71 -16.79
CA ARG A 55 -17.13 -9.01 -16.43
C ARG A 55 -17.21 -9.88 -17.69
N THR A 56 -16.35 -10.89 -17.77
CA THR A 56 -16.31 -11.83 -18.91
C THR A 56 -17.35 -12.95 -18.81
N GLY A 57 -17.88 -13.20 -17.61
CA GLY A 57 -18.89 -14.23 -17.37
C GLY A 57 -19.42 -14.23 -15.94
N VAL A 58 -20.52 -14.95 -15.72
CA VAL A 58 -21.09 -15.23 -14.40
C VAL A 58 -21.36 -16.72 -14.33
N HIS A 59 -20.81 -17.38 -13.31
CA HIS A 59 -20.99 -18.81 -13.09
C HIS A 59 -21.49 -19.05 -11.67
N THR A 60 -22.46 -19.93 -11.53
CA THR A 60 -22.92 -20.43 -10.23
C THR A 60 -21.95 -21.51 -9.75
N CYS A 61 -21.37 -21.33 -8.58
CA CYS A 61 -20.48 -22.29 -7.95
C CYS A 61 -20.78 -22.41 -6.46
N ASN A 62 -20.46 -23.60 -5.91
CA ASN A 62 -20.48 -23.83 -4.47
C ASN A 62 -19.07 -23.68 -3.93
N ILE A 63 -18.94 -23.05 -2.77
CA ILE A 63 -17.65 -22.86 -2.09
C ILE A 63 -17.70 -23.68 -0.81
N THR A 64 -16.70 -24.53 -0.61
CA THR A 64 -16.56 -25.33 0.61
C THR A 64 -15.17 -25.17 1.21
N ASP A 65 -15.06 -25.30 2.53
CA ASP A 65 -13.75 -25.37 3.21
C ASP A 65 -13.10 -26.77 3.08
N SER A 66 -11.92 -26.95 3.68
CA SER A 66 -11.20 -28.23 3.70
C SER A 66 -11.95 -29.35 4.43
N GLN A 67 -12.92 -29.00 5.27
CA GLN A 67 -13.79 -29.93 6.00
C GLN A 67 -15.12 -30.16 5.26
N LYS A 68 -15.26 -29.66 4.02
CA LYS A 68 -16.46 -29.75 3.17
C LYS A 68 -17.69 -29.01 3.71
N ARG A 69 -17.49 -28.03 4.60
CA ARG A 69 -18.58 -27.16 5.08
C ARG A 69 -18.93 -26.14 4.01
N ASN A 70 -20.22 -25.89 3.81
CA ASN A 70 -20.73 -24.98 2.80
C ASN A 70 -20.58 -23.52 3.25
N PHE A 71 -20.07 -22.66 2.37
CA PHE A 71 -20.00 -21.23 2.60
C PHE A 71 -21.28 -20.55 2.11
N ILE A 72 -22.09 -20.05 3.04
CA ILE A 72 -23.41 -19.48 2.76
C ILE A 72 -23.59 -18.12 3.44
N LEU A 73 -24.55 -17.34 2.94
CA LEU A 73 -24.96 -16.07 3.54
C LEU A 73 -26.19 -16.30 4.44
N VAL A 74 -26.08 -16.05 5.74
CA VAL A 74 -27.15 -16.15 6.75
C VAL A 74 -27.34 -14.78 7.40
N GLN A 75 -28.51 -14.16 7.23
CA GLN A 75 -28.85 -12.87 7.89
C GLN A 75 -27.77 -11.77 7.77
N ASN A 76 -27.12 -11.65 6.60
CA ASN A 76 -26.01 -10.73 6.32
C ASN A 76 -24.65 -11.11 6.96
N SER A 77 -24.51 -12.32 7.48
CA SER A 77 -23.26 -12.93 7.91
C SER A 77 -22.86 -14.04 6.96
N MET A 78 -21.57 -14.14 6.63
CA MET A 78 -21.05 -15.28 5.87
C MET A 78 -20.64 -16.39 6.84
N GLU A 79 -21.25 -17.57 6.71
CA GLU A 79 -21.09 -18.67 7.65
C GLU A 79 -20.65 -19.96 6.94
N LEU A 80 -19.98 -20.84 7.71
CA LEU A 80 -19.64 -22.19 7.30
C LEU A 80 -20.58 -23.17 7.98
N THR A 81 -21.52 -23.72 7.22
CA THR A 81 -22.46 -24.72 7.72
C THR A 81 -21.99 -26.13 7.39
N PRO A 82 -22.27 -27.11 8.27
CA PRO A 82 -22.05 -28.53 7.96
C PRO A 82 -22.63 -28.96 6.60
#